data_AF-A0A835E644-F1
#
_entry.id   AF-A0A835E644-F1
#
_cell.length_a   1.000
_cell.length_b   1.000
_cell.length_c   1.000
_cell.angle_alpha   90.00
_cell.angle_beta   90.00
_cell.angle_gamma   90.00
#
_symmetry.space_group_name_H-M   'P 1'
#
loop_
_entity.id
_entity.type
_entity.pdbx_description
1 polymer ?
#
loop_
_entity_poly.entity_id
_entity_poly.type
_entity_poly.pdbx_seq_one_letter_code
_entity_poly.pdbx_strand_id
1 'polypeptide(L)'
;MLFVFGDAFVDAGNRPPTTQSTSRSRSWFYPYGISDSTHHMNATGRFSDGLVQSDYVGVNFAMSGSGVAPSSATDSPSLSRQIDQFRMLVRHGIIDDDDLDDSVALISISGNHDYSGINMAASEDHVNSAPPIGCQPYNTRLNNYAQCDSQINRVTIIHNAALKKRLDGLEDVLLLDLDSAFTDLVQSKGGQEDAQGRAMYSVCPNPQDYFYWDNVYPTQAGWEAVMNRLQGPIMDFLGIVY
;
A
#
# COMPACT_ATOMS: atom_id res chain seq x y z
N MET A 1 6.82 10.55 17.00
CA MET A 1 6.89 10.66 15.50
C MET A 1 6.22 9.45 14.83
N LEU A 2 5.95 9.46 13.52
CA LEU A 2 5.53 8.24 12.83
C LEU A 2 6.54 7.85 11.75
N PHE A 3 6.95 6.58 11.76
CA PHE A 3 7.88 6.00 10.79
C PHE A 3 7.15 4.98 9.92
N VAL A 4 7.25 5.13 8.59
CA VAL A 4 6.58 4.24 7.64
C VAL A 4 7.60 3.39 6.91
N PHE A 5 7.39 2.07 6.93
CA PHE A 5 8.19 1.08 6.21
C PHE A 5 7.26 0.28 5.29
N GLY A 6 7.75 -0.17 4.14
CA GLY A 6 6.91 -0.96 3.25
C GLY A 6 7.27 -0.92 1.78
N ASP A 7 6.25 -1.22 0.97
CA ASP A 7 6.36 -1.35 -0.48
C ASP A 7 5.69 -0.17 -1.24
N ALA A 8 5.29 -0.41 -2.49
CA ALA A 8 4.66 0.57 -3.37
C ALA A 8 3.34 1.15 -2.84
N PHE A 9 2.61 0.46 -1.94
CA PHE A 9 1.36 0.97 -1.36
C PHE A 9 1.61 2.14 -0.40
N VAL A 10 2.81 2.22 0.17
CA VAL A 10 3.22 3.29 1.10
C VAL A 10 4.42 4.09 0.60
N ASP A 11 5.00 3.80 -0.56
CA ASP A 11 6.11 4.60 -1.13
C ASP A 11 5.63 5.99 -1.55
N ALA A 12 6.14 7.04 -0.89
CA ALA A 12 5.84 8.44 -1.17
C ALA A 12 6.86 9.11 -2.14
N GLY A 13 7.54 8.31 -2.99
CA GLY A 13 8.52 8.81 -3.97
C GLY A 13 9.98 8.58 -3.58
N ASN A 14 10.25 7.66 -2.66
CA ASN A 14 11.60 7.29 -2.24
C ASN A 14 12.38 6.58 -3.35
N ARG A 15 11.68 5.89 -4.26
CA ARG A 15 12.33 5.28 -5.43
C ARG A 15 12.75 6.37 -6.44
N PRO A 16 14.04 6.44 -6.85
CA PRO A 16 14.49 7.47 -7.79
C PRO A 16 13.81 7.38 -9.17
N PRO A 17 13.63 8.52 -9.87
CA PRO A 17 13.10 8.54 -11.23
C PRO A 17 14.07 7.89 -12.23
N THR A 18 13.52 7.35 -13.31
CA THR A 18 14.29 6.78 -14.43
C THR A 18 14.02 7.56 -15.71
N THR A 19 14.85 7.38 -16.75
CA THR A 19 14.69 8.08 -18.04
C THR A 19 13.55 7.53 -18.90
N GLN A 20 13.17 6.27 -18.69
CA GLN A 20 12.06 5.61 -19.39
C GLN A 20 11.03 5.11 -18.38
N SER A 21 9.76 5.13 -18.78
CA SER A 21 8.67 4.57 -17.97
C SER A 21 8.71 3.04 -18.00
N THR A 22 8.79 2.43 -16.83
CA THR A 22 8.74 0.98 -16.64
C THR A 22 7.65 0.62 -15.64
N SER A 23 7.30 -0.67 -15.48
CA SER A 23 6.36 -1.09 -14.44
C SER A 23 6.75 -0.59 -13.04
N ARG A 24 8.04 -0.38 -12.77
CA ARG A 24 8.56 0.03 -11.47
C ARG A 24 8.79 1.54 -11.31
N SER A 25 8.79 2.29 -12.40
CA SER A 25 9.07 3.74 -12.40
C SER A 25 7.97 4.57 -13.04
N ARG A 26 6.88 3.93 -13.51
CA ARG A 26 5.73 4.59 -14.12
C ARG A 26 5.11 5.67 -13.25
N SER A 27 5.26 5.57 -11.92
CA SER A 27 4.81 6.56 -10.95
C SER A 27 5.50 7.94 -11.07
N TRP A 28 6.59 8.04 -11.83
CA TRP A 28 7.29 9.30 -12.15
C TRP A 28 6.84 9.93 -13.48
N PHE A 29 5.81 9.38 -14.12
CA PHE A 29 5.33 9.84 -15.42
C PHE A 29 3.84 10.14 -15.38
N TYR A 30 3.38 11.05 -16.24
CA TYR A 30 1.95 11.26 -16.47
C TYR A 30 1.27 9.91 -16.78
N PRO A 31 0.10 9.60 -16.19
CA PRO A 31 -0.80 10.50 -15.48
C PRO A 31 -0.67 10.54 -13.94
N TYR A 32 0.33 9.90 -13.34
CA TYR A 32 0.47 9.85 -11.87
C TYR A 32 0.64 11.27 -11.28
N GLY A 33 0.09 11.49 -10.08
CA GLY A 33 0.10 12.80 -9.41
C GLY A 33 -0.89 13.85 -9.95
N ILE A 34 -1.76 13.52 -10.92
CA ILE A 34 -2.70 14.49 -11.53
C ILE A 34 -3.72 15.11 -10.55
N SER A 35 -4.02 14.44 -9.44
CA SER A 35 -4.90 14.93 -8.36
C SER A 35 -4.14 15.66 -7.25
N ASP A 36 -2.81 15.69 -7.30
CA ASP A 36 -1.96 16.35 -6.28
C ASP A 36 -1.73 17.82 -6.61
N SER A 37 -2.68 18.67 -6.19
CA SER A 37 -2.58 20.12 -6.38
C SER A 37 -1.37 20.75 -5.67
N THR A 38 -0.91 20.16 -4.56
CA THR A 38 0.24 20.67 -3.79
C THR A 38 1.56 20.50 -4.56
N HIS A 39 1.63 19.49 -5.42
CA HIS A 39 2.76 19.23 -6.31
C HIS A 39 2.45 19.61 -7.77
N HIS A 40 1.55 20.59 -7.99
CA HIS A 40 1.21 21.14 -9.30
C HIS A 40 0.69 20.10 -10.31
N MET A 41 0.00 19.07 -9.83
CA MET A 41 -0.54 17.96 -10.64
C MET A 41 0.56 17.18 -11.40
N ASN A 42 1.79 17.19 -10.87
CA ASN A 42 2.92 16.47 -11.44
C ASN A 42 3.15 15.13 -10.74
N ALA A 43 3.74 14.19 -11.46
CA ALA A 43 4.14 12.90 -10.92
C ALA A 43 5.23 13.06 -9.84
N THR A 44 4.99 12.45 -8.67
CA THR A 44 5.88 12.54 -7.50
C THR A 44 6.55 11.20 -7.14
N GLY A 45 6.37 10.17 -7.98
CA GLY A 45 6.85 8.81 -7.67
C GLY A 45 5.88 7.96 -6.85
N ARG A 46 4.76 8.53 -6.41
CA ARG A 46 3.64 7.81 -5.76
C ARG A 46 2.88 6.94 -6.76
N PHE A 47 2.56 5.70 -6.37
CA PHE A 47 1.74 4.80 -7.19
C PHE A 47 0.23 5.11 -7.05
N SER A 48 -0.15 6.37 -7.18
CA SER A 48 -1.53 6.85 -7.18
C SER A 48 -1.66 8.11 -8.05
N ASP A 49 -2.88 8.61 -8.27
CA ASP A 49 -3.11 9.92 -8.89
C ASP A 49 -2.79 11.08 -7.94
N GLY A 50 -2.53 10.82 -6.66
CA GLY A 50 -2.06 11.82 -5.72
C GLY A 50 -1.44 11.19 -4.47
N LEU A 51 -2.00 11.51 -3.30
CA LEU A 51 -1.51 11.01 -2.01
C LEU A 51 -1.75 9.49 -1.83
N VAL A 52 -0.81 8.82 -1.19
CA VAL A 52 -0.88 7.39 -0.78
C VAL A 52 -1.03 7.27 0.74
N GLN A 53 -1.21 6.05 1.27
CA GLN A 53 -1.48 5.80 2.69
C GLN A 53 -0.51 6.52 3.64
N SER A 54 0.79 6.55 3.31
CA SER A 54 1.84 7.16 4.12
C SER A 54 1.82 8.69 4.16
N ASP A 55 1.27 9.36 3.15
CA ASP A 55 1.21 10.83 3.11
C ASP A 55 0.27 11.42 4.16
N TYR A 56 -0.70 10.63 4.60
CA TYR A 56 -1.57 10.99 5.71
C TYR A 56 -0.85 10.86 7.06
N VAL A 57 0.28 10.15 7.10
CA VAL A 57 0.85 9.63 8.34
C VAL A 57 2.41 9.48 8.25
N GLY A 58 3.17 10.53 8.57
CA GLY A 58 4.56 10.42 9.07
C GLY A 58 5.75 10.48 8.08
N VAL A 59 6.94 10.12 8.58
CA VAL A 59 8.25 10.04 7.89
C VAL A 59 8.40 8.68 7.22
N ASN A 60 8.82 8.66 5.95
CA ASN A 60 8.65 7.50 5.09
C ASN A 60 9.97 6.87 4.60
N PHE A 61 10.18 5.59 4.92
CA PHE A 61 11.28 4.72 4.48
C PHE A 61 10.85 3.64 3.47
N ALA A 62 9.57 3.56 3.13
CA ALA A 62 9.05 2.57 2.18
C ALA A 62 9.64 2.74 0.79
N MET A 63 9.76 1.65 0.04
CA MET A 63 10.24 1.70 -1.33
C MET A 63 9.47 0.74 -2.25
N SER A 64 9.06 1.23 -3.42
CA SER A 64 8.36 0.43 -4.41
C SER A 64 9.19 -0.78 -4.86
N GLY A 65 8.55 -1.95 -4.92
CA GLY A 65 9.20 -3.21 -5.28
C GLY A 65 9.93 -3.90 -4.13
N SER A 66 9.88 -3.35 -2.91
CA SER A 66 10.36 -4.01 -1.70
C SER A 66 9.45 -5.18 -1.30
N GLY A 67 10.05 -6.18 -0.66
CA GLY A 67 9.38 -7.29 0.02
C GLY A 67 10.09 -7.58 1.34
N VAL A 68 9.59 -8.56 2.08
CA VAL A 68 10.18 -8.96 3.38
C VAL A 68 11.60 -9.49 3.21
N ALA A 69 11.82 -10.37 2.23
CA ALA A 69 13.11 -11.00 1.98
C ALA A 69 13.91 -10.27 0.89
N PRO A 70 15.26 -10.24 0.97
CA PRO A 70 16.09 -9.75 -0.11
C PRO A 70 15.87 -10.58 -1.38
N SER A 71 15.53 -9.92 -2.48
CA SER A 71 15.35 -10.57 -3.78
C SER A 71 16.46 -10.16 -4.74
N SER A 72 17.09 -11.13 -5.41
CA SER A 72 18.04 -10.87 -6.49
C SER A 72 17.38 -10.33 -7.76
N ALA A 73 16.05 -10.28 -7.83
CA ALA A 73 15.29 -9.78 -8.98
C ALA A 73 15.00 -8.27 -8.91
N THR A 74 15.34 -7.60 -7.80
CA THR A 74 15.04 -6.19 -7.55
C THR A 74 16.20 -5.49 -6.86
N ASP A 75 16.63 -4.33 -7.36
CA ASP A 75 17.54 -3.42 -6.64
C ASP A 75 16.85 -2.67 -5.48
N SER A 76 15.60 -3.01 -5.17
CA SER A 76 14.84 -2.39 -4.06
C SER A 76 15.31 -2.99 -2.71
N PRO A 77 15.53 -2.15 -1.68
CA PRO A 77 15.90 -2.61 -0.34
C PRO A 77 14.76 -3.43 0.26
N SER A 78 15.06 -4.59 0.85
CA SER A 78 14.10 -5.35 1.66
C SER A 78 13.65 -4.56 2.89
N LEU A 79 12.59 -5.00 3.56
CA LEU A 79 12.16 -4.40 4.84
C LEU A 79 13.31 -4.28 5.83
N SER A 80 14.12 -5.34 5.95
CA SER A 80 15.31 -5.34 6.81
C SER A 80 16.30 -4.24 6.47
N ARG A 81 16.46 -3.90 5.19
CA ARG A 81 17.33 -2.80 4.75
C ARG A 81 16.73 -1.42 5.06
N GLN A 82 15.41 -1.27 4.97
CA GLN A 82 14.73 -0.03 5.38
C GLN A 82 14.89 0.18 6.90
N ILE A 83 14.76 -0.89 7.70
CA ILE A 83 15.01 -0.86 9.15
C ILE A 83 16.48 -0.53 9.45
N ASP A 84 17.43 -1.08 8.69
CA ASP A 84 18.85 -0.74 8.86
C ASP A 84 19.15 0.73 8.56
N GLN A 85 18.48 1.33 7.55
CA GLN A 85 18.58 2.76 7.27
C GLN A 85 18.05 3.61 8.43
N PHE A 86 16.89 3.26 8.98
CA PHE A 86 16.35 3.91 10.18
C PHE A 86 17.31 3.78 11.37
N ARG A 87 17.83 2.58 11.63
CA ARG A 87 18.83 2.34 12.69
C ARG A 87 20.09 3.17 12.52
N MET A 88 20.50 3.48 11.29
CA MET A 88 21.62 4.38 11.06
C MET A 88 21.31 5.80 11.52
N LEU A 89 20.09 6.31 11.30
CA LEU A 89 19.70 7.65 11.75
C LEU A 89 19.69 7.74 13.28
N VAL A 90 19.18 6.70 13.95
CA VAL A 90 19.20 6.58 15.42
C VAL A 90 20.65 6.58 15.94
N ARG A 91 21.52 5.74 15.34
CA ARG A 91 22.94 5.66 15.76
C ARG A 91 23.72 6.95 15.61
N HIS A 92 23.34 7.80 14.66
CA HIS A 92 24.01 9.09 14.43
C HIS A 92 23.37 10.24 15.22
N GLY A 93 22.37 9.97 16.07
CA GLY A 93 21.67 10.99 16.85
C GLY A 93 20.88 11.97 15.99
N ILE A 94 20.50 11.56 14.77
CA ILE A 94 19.60 12.34 13.89
C ILE A 94 18.15 12.12 14.33
N ILE A 95 17.86 10.91 14.83
CA ILE A 95 16.66 10.56 15.57
C ILE A 95 17.16 10.17 16.97
N ASP A 96 16.70 10.86 18.01
CA ASP A 96 17.12 10.58 19.39
C ASP A 96 16.05 9.83 20.18
N ASP A 97 16.31 9.56 21.46
CA ASP A 97 15.39 8.80 22.30
C ASP A 97 14.07 9.56 22.55
N ASP A 98 14.11 10.90 22.59
CA ASP A 98 12.92 11.74 22.75
C ASP A 98 12.02 11.64 21.50
N ASP A 99 12.61 11.57 20.31
CA ASP A 99 11.87 11.32 19.06
C ASP A 99 11.19 9.94 19.02
N LEU A 100 11.77 8.95 19.72
CA LEU A 100 11.34 7.55 19.73
C LEU A 100 10.26 7.24 20.78
N ASP A 101 10.33 7.85 21.96
CA ASP A 101 9.46 7.53 23.11
C ASP A 101 7.96 7.73 22.79
N ASP A 102 7.62 8.73 21.97
CA ASP A 102 6.26 8.99 21.48
C ASP A 102 6.11 8.63 19.99
N SER A 103 6.86 7.61 19.53
CA SER A 103 6.84 7.19 18.14
C SER A 103 6.02 5.94 17.86
N VAL A 104 5.45 5.90 16.66
CA VAL A 104 4.68 4.79 16.12
C VAL A 104 5.35 4.37 14.81
N ALA A 105 5.33 3.08 14.51
CA ALA A 105 5.79 2.56 13.23
C ALA A 105 4.63 1.93 12.45
N LEU A 106 4.45 2.35 11.20
CA LEU A 106 3.57 1.68 10.24
C LEU A 106 4.43 0.79 9.33
N ILE A 107 4.18 -0.52 9.34
CA ILE A 107 4.83 -1.45 8.41
C ILE A 107 3.78 -2.01 7.45
N SER A 108 3.86 -1.62 6.17
CA SER A 108 2.95 -2.04 5.12
C SER A 108 3.66 -2.81 4.02
N ILE A 109 3.55 -4.15 4.05
CA ILE A 109 4.06 -5.02 3.00
C ILE A 109 2.94 -5.95 2.56
N SER A 110 2.42 -5.70 1.37
CA SER A 110 1.30 -6.44 0.78
C SER A 110 1.42 -6.58 -0.74
N GLY A 111 2.57 -6.20 -1.30
CA GLY A 111 2.88 -6.21 -2.72
C GLY A 111 3.08 -7.62 -3.29
N ASN A 112 2.73 -7.78 -4.56
CA ASN A 112 2.79 -9.03 -5.31
C ASN A 112 4.17 -9.71 -5.37
N HIS A 113 5.26 -9.03 -5.01
CA HIS A 113 6.61 -9.61 -5.07
C HIS A 113 6.83 -10.72 -4.04
N ASP A 114 6.26 -10.60 -2.84
CA ASP A 114 6.30 -11.67 -1.84
C ASP A 114 5.38 -12.85 -2.22
N TYR A 115 4.35 -12.61 -3.03
CA TYR A 115 3.43 -13.65 -3.53
C TYR A 115 3.85 -14.25 -4.89
N SER A 116 4.83 -13.67 -5.58
CA SER A 116 5.22 -14.03 -6.95
C SER A 116 5.96 -15.37 -7.09
N GLY A 117 6.01 -16.18 -6.03
CA GLY A 117 6.69 -17.48 -6.01
C GLY A 117 6.17 -18.51 -5.01
N ILE A 118 4.97 -18.35 -4.43
CA ILE A 118 4.52 -19.23 -3.34
C ILE A 118 3.66 -20.40 -3.89
N ASN A 119 4.28 -21.56 -4.12
CA ASN A 119 4.13 -22.72 -3.22
C ASN A 119 4.48 -22.34 -1.77
N MET A 120 3.53 -22.56 -0.87
CA MET A 120 3.50 -22.16 0.55
C MET A 120 4.86 -22.18 1.27
N ALA A 121 5.34 -21.02 1.72
CA ALA A 121 6.11 -20.86 2.96
C ALA A 121 6.11 -19.39 3.37
N ALA A 122 5.79 -19.15 4.64
CA ALA A 122 5.71 -17.86 5.29
C ALA A 122 6.94 -16.97 5.02
N SER A 123 6.71 -15.74 4.57
CA SER A 123 7.57 -14.62 4.94
C SER A 123 7.08 -14.09 6.30
N GLU A 124 8.02 -13.83 7.19
CA GLU A 124 7.79 -13.47 8.59
C GLU A 124 7.78 -11.93 8.76
N ASP A 125 6.96 -11.46 9.71
CA ASP A 125 6.81 -10.08 10.21
C ASP A 125 6.26 -9.04 9.20
N HIS A 126 4.93 -8.86 9.22
CA HIS A 126 4.17 -7.81 8.51
C HIS A 126 3.26 -7.09 9.52
N VAL A 127 2.89 -5.82 9.34
CA VAL A 127 2.00 -5.11 10.31
C VAL A 127 0.75 -4.49 9.66
N ASN A 128 0.45 -4.81 8.39
CA ASN A 128 -0.88 -4.65 7.81
C ASN A 128 -1.43 -5.98 7.29
N SER A 129 -2.75 -6.16 7.35
CA SER A 129 -3.37 -7.24 6.59
C SER A 129 -3.27 -6.92 5.10
N ALA A 130 -3.05 -7.93 4.27
CA ALA A 130 -3.06 -7.74 2.83
C ALA A 130 -4.51 -7.46 2.35
N PRO A 131 -4.73 -6.51 1.43
CA PRO A 131 -6.05 -6.30 0.83
C PRO A 131 -6.48 -7.54 0.01
N PRO A 132 -7.77 -7.67 -0.36
CA PRO A 132 -8.26 -8.80 -1.15
C PRO A 132 -7.73 -8.71 -2.59
N ILE A 133 -6.51 -9.20 -2.82
CA ILE A 133 -5.79 -8.98 -4.08
C ILE A 133 -6.54 -9.58 -5.29
N GLY A 134 -7.34 -10.61 -5.11
CA GLY A 134 -8.21 -11.18 -6.14
C GLY A 134 -9.35 -10.25 -6.60
N CYS A 135 -9.63 -9.18 -5.85
CA CYS A 135 -10.57 -8.12 -6.24
C CYS A 135 -9.90 -6.97 -7.02
N GLN A 136 -8.57 -6.99 -7.22
CA GLN A 136 -7.89 -5.98 -8.03
C GLN A 136 -8.27 -6.11 -9.51
N PRO A 137 -8.38 -5.01 -10.28
CA PRO A 137 -8.77 -5.06 -11.68
C PRO A 137 -7.88 -5.97 -12.54
N TYR A 138 -6.58 -6.10 -12.21
CA TYR A 138 -5.66 -7.03 -12.87
C TYR A 138 -6.12 -8.49 -12.78
N ASN A 139 -6.70 -8.89 -11.65
CA ASN A 139 -7.11 -10.27 -11.38
C ASN A 139 -8.55 -10.55 -11.86
N THR A 140 -9.41 -9.54 -11.88
CA THR A 140 -10.79 -9.68 -12.37
C THR A 140 -10.94 -9.44 -13.88
N ARG A 141 -9.90 -8.93 -14.57
CA ARG A 141 -9.98 -8.66 -16.02
C ARG A 141 -10.41 -9.86 -16.87
N LEU A 142 -10.03 -11.08 -16.47
CA LEU A 142 -10.33 -12.30 -17.22
C LEU A 142 -11.78 -12.76 -17.05
N ASN A 143 -12.48 -12.24 -16.04
CA ASN A 143 -13.89 -12.51 -15.79
C ASN A 143 -14.80 -11.29 -16.01
N ASN A 144 -14.30 -10.31 -16.78
CA ASN A 144 -15.03 -9.08 -17.10
C ASN A 144 -15.45 -8.28 -15.86
N TYR A 145 -14.55 -8.22 -14.86
CA TYR A 145 -14.77 -7.50 -13.59
C TYR A 145 -16.01 -7.92 -12.80
N ALA A 146 -16.59 -9.08 -13.14
CA ALA A 146 -17.88 -9.52 -12.59
C ALA A 146 -17.79 -9.94 -11.13
N GLN A 147 -16.65 -10.48 -10.71
CA GLN A 147 -16.42 -10.95 -9.35
C GLN A 147 -14.93 -11.02 -9.02
N CYS A 148 -14.60 -10.98 -7.73
CA CYS A 148 -13.23 -11.23 -7.28
C CYS A 148 -12.80 -12.68 -7.58
N ASP A 149 -11.51 -12.88 -7.86
CA ASP A 149 -10.94 -14.22 -7.99
C ASP A 149 -10.76 -14.85 -6.60
N SER A 150 -11.56 -15.89 -6.32
CA SER A 150 -11.57 -16.58 -5.03
C SER A 150 -10.32 -17.42 -4.77
N GLN A 151 -9.64 -17.91 -5.81
CA GLN A 151 -8.41 -18.69 -5.66
C GLN A 151 -7.25 -17.77 -5.29
N ILE A 152 -7.19 -16.59 -5.91
CA ILE A 152 -6.20 -15.57 -5.59
C ILE A 152 -6.46 -14.99 -4.19
N ASN A 153 -7.72 -14.70 -3.84
CA ASN A 153 -8.07 -14.22 -2.49
C ASN A 153 -7.73 -15.22 -1.37
N ARG A 154 -7.67 -16.53 -1.67
CA ARG A 154 -7.29 -17.54 -0.69
C ARG A 154 -5.88 -17.31 -0.12
N VAL A 155 -4.97 -16.75 -0.92
CA VAL A 155 -3.61 -16.40 -0.47
C VAL A 155 -3.67 -15.32 0.61
N THR A 156 -4.42 -14.24 0.36
CA THR A 156 -4.68 -13.16 1.32
C THR A 156 -5.30 -13.70 2.61
N ILE A 157 -6.34 -14.54 2.51
CA ILE A 157 -7.04 -15.10 3.68
C ILE A 157 -6.09 -15.90 4.57
N ILE A 158 -5.28 -16.79 3.98
CA ILE A 158 -4.33 -17.62 4.73
C ILE A 158 -3.25 -16.74 5.37
N HIS A 159 -2.72 -15.78 4.61
CA HIS A 159 -1.69 -14.86 5.09
C HIS A 159 -2.20 -14.02 6.27
N ASN A 160 -3.35 -13.37 6.14
CA ASN A 160 -3.93 -12.51 7.18
C ASN A 160 -4.28 -13.31 8.44
N ALA A 161 -4.78 -14.54 8.30
CA ALA A 161 -5.04 -15.41 9.44
C ALA A 161 -3.75 -15.81 10.18
N ALA A 162 -2.68 -16.12 9.45
CA ALA A 162 -1.38 -16.42 10.04
C ALA A 162 -0.77 -15.19 10.72
N LEU A 163 -0.90 -14.02 10.09
CA LEU A 163 -0.40 -12.76 10.62
C LEU A 163 -1.12 -12.38 11.91
N LYS A 164 -2.45 -12.41 11.92
CA LYS A 164 -3.25 -12.15 13.11
C LYS A 164 -2.86 -13.06 14.27
N LYS A 165 -2.59 -14.33 13.99
CA LYS A 165 -2.12 -15.29 15.01
C LYS A 165 -0.72 -14.97 15.56
N ARG A 166 0.17 -14.42 14.72
CA ARG A 166 1.54 -14.05 15.14
C ARG A 166 1.55 -12.80 16.00
N LEU A 167 0.66 -11.85 15.71
CA LEU A 167 0.53 -10.59 16.44
C LEU A 167 -0.39 -10.70 17.67
N ASP A 168 -1.10 -11.83 17.84
CA ASP A 168 -1.99 -12.06 18.96
C ASP A 168 -1.23 -11.96 20.31
N GLY A 169 -1.72 -11.09 21.18
CA GLY A 169 -1.11 -10.83 22.49
C GLY A 169 0.02 -9.79 22.50
N LEU A 170 0.32 -9.13 21.38
CA LEU A 170 1.21 -7.96 21.36
C LEU A 170 0.39 -6.70 21.65
N GLU A 171 0.57 -6.10 22.83
CA GLU A 171 -0.23 -4.96 23.30
C GLU A 171 0.12 -3.65 22.57
N ASP A 172 1.38 -3.50 22.12
CA ASP A 172 1.88 -2.30 21.45
C ASP A 172 1.82 -2.40 19.90
N VAL A 173 1.00 -3.30 19.37
CA VAL A 173 0.89 -3.52 17.90
C VAL A 173 -0.56 -3.44 17.46
N LEU A 174 -0.86 -2.45 16.61
CA LEU A 174 -2.13 -2.37 15.89
C LEU A 174 -1.99 -3.03 14.51
N LEU A 175 -2.73 -4.12 14.29
CA LEU A 175 -2.93 -4.67 12.95
C LEU A 175 -4.04 -3.90 12.23
N LEU A 176 -3.68 -3.14 11.20
CA LEU A 176 -4.67 -2.47 10.34
C LEU A 176 -5.32 -3.49 9.40
N ASP A 177 -6.65 -3.62 9.49
CA ASP A 177 -7.42 -4.57 8.68
C ASP A 177 -7.80 -4.00 7.31
N LEU A 178 -6.84 -4.00 6.39
CA LEU A 178 -7.06 -3.58 5.00
C LEU A 178 -7.97 -4.54 4.24
N ASP A 179 -7.96 -5.85 4.57
CA ASP A 179 -8.80 -6.83 3.90
C ASP A 179 -10.28 -6.49 4.02
N SER A 180 -10.75 -6.24 5.24
CA SER A 180 -12.13 -5.81 5.51
C SER A 180 -12.40 -4.42 4.92
N ALA A 181 -11.50 -3.46 5.13
CA ALA A 181 -11.68 -2.09 4.66
C ALA A 181 -11.84 -2.01 3.13
N PHE A 182 -11.01 -2.75 2.38
CA PHE A 182 -11.11 -2.83 0.93
C PHE A 182 -12.31 -3.65 0.47
N THR A 183 -12.61 -4.77 1.14
CA THR A 183 -13.75 -5.63 0.77
C THR A 183 -15.06 -4.85 0.80
N ASP A 184 -15.31 -4.10 1.87
CA ASP A 184 -16.50 -3.26 2.02
C ASP A 184 -16.62 -2.21 0.90
N LEU A 185 -15.49 -1.61 0.51
CA LEU A 185 -15.47 -0.50 -0.45
C LEU A 185 -15.56 -1.01 -1.89
N VAL A 186 -14.83 -2.06 -2.24
CA VAL A 186 -14.74 -2.61 -3.60
C VAL A 186 -16.00 -3.40 -3.97
N GLN A 187 -16.63 -4.11 -3.03
CA GLN A 187 -17.91 -4.78 -3.29
C GLN A 187 -19.08 -3.78 -3.43
N SER A 188 -18.93 -2.55 -2.94
CA SER A 188 -19.96 -1.50 -3.03
C SER A 188 -19.93 -0.70 -4.35
N LYS A 189 -18.83 -0.75 -5.11
CA LYS A 189 -18.67 -0.03 -6.39
C LYS A 189 -17.89 -0.87 -7.40
N GLY A 190 -18.62 -1.53 -8.31
CA GLY A 190 -18.07 -2.38 -9.36
C GLY A 190 -17.13 -1.65 -10.33
N GLY A 191 -16.19 -2.40 -10.91
CA GLY A 191 -15.26 -1.92 -11.94
C GLY A 191 -15.99 -1.39 -13.17
N GLN A 192 -15.47 -0.32 -13.77
CA GLN A 192 -16.16 0.37 -14.85
C GLN A 192 -15.80 -0.19 -16.23
N GLU A 193 -16.86 -0.48 -16.99
CA GLU A 193 -16.86 -0.70 -18.43
C GLU A 193 -17.62 0.45 -19.10
N ASP A 194 -17.26 0.79 -20.33
CA ASP A 194 -18.12 1.66 -21.14
C ASP A 194 -19.46 0.95 -21.46
N ALA A 195 -20.41 1.67 -22.06
CA ALA A 195 -21.70 1.10 -22.49
C ALA A 195 -21.57 -0.01 -23.55
N GLN A 196 -20.35 -0.38 -23.95
CA GLN A 196 -20.01 -1.43 -24.91
C GLN A 196 -19.18 -2.56 -24.28
N GLY A 197 -19.00 -2.58 -22.95
CA GLY A 197 -18.30 -3.65 -22.24
C GLY A 197 -16.78 -3.62 -22.39
N ARG A 198 -16.18 -2.47 -22.74
CA ARG A 198 -14.73 -2.36 -22.91
C ARG A 198 -14.07 -1.82 -21.65
N ALA A 199 -12.99 -2.49 -21.23
CA ALA A 199 -12.08 -2.00 -20.21
C ALA A 199 -11.37 -0.72 -20.68
N MET A 200 -11.71 0.41 -20.06
CA MET A 200 -11.09 1.70 -20.36
C MET A 200 -9.86 1.90 -19.47
N TYR A 201 -8.66 1.82 -20.03
CA TYR A 201 -7.41 2.33 -19.41
C TYR A 201 -7.09 3.75 -19.93
N SER A 202 -8.10 4.61 -20.03
CA SER A 202 -7.93 6.05 -20.21
C SER A 202 -8.01 6.73 -18.85
N VAL A 203 -7.25 7.83 -18.65
CA VAL A 203 -7.45 8.70 -17.48
C VAL A 203 -8.91 9.11 -17.44
N CYS A 204 -9.63 8.66 -16.41
CA CYS A 204 -11.04 8.99 -16.26
C CYS A 204 -11.16 10.51 -16.00
N PRO A 205 -12.19 11.20 -16.52
CA PRO A 205 -12.33 12.64 -16.33
C PRO A 205 -12.37 13.06 -14.86
N ASN A 206 -12.90 12.19 -13.99
CA ASN A 206 -13.07 12.42 -12.56
C ASN A 206 -12.49 11.26 -11.74
N PRO A 207 -11.18 11.20 -11.47
CA PRO A 207 -10.58 10.10 -10.69
C PRO A 207 -11.15 9.96 -9.27
N GLN A 208 -11.75 11.03 -8.73
CA GLN A 208 -12.43 11.05 -7.43
C GLN A 208 -13.65 10.11 -7.35
N ASP A 209 -14.25 9.75 -8.50
CA ASP A 209 -15.41 8.85 -8.55
C ASP A 209 -15.01 7.36 -8.55
N TYR A 210 -13.70 7.06 -8.57
CA TYR A 210 -13.15 5.73 -8.80
C TYR A 210 -12.28 5.27 -7.63
N PHE A 211 -12.32 3.97 -7.35
CA PHE A 211 -11.50 3.39 -6.29
C PHE A 211 -10.08 3.05 -6.76
N TYR A 212 -9.93 2.54 -8.00
CA TYR A 212 -8.63 2.14 -8.56
C TYR A 212 -8.13 3.12 -9.60
N TRP A 213 -6.84 3.46 -9.52
CA TRP A 213 -6.13 4.33 -10.44
C TRP A 213 -5.60 3.58 -11.66
N ASP A 214 -5.00 2.41 -11.42
CA ASP A 214 -4.61 1.47 -12.46
C ASP A 214 -5.13 0.07 -12.15
N ASN A 215 -4.59 -0.96 -12.80
CA ASN A 215 -5.06 -2.32 -12.58
C ASN A 215 -4.66 -2.93 -11.22
N VAL A 216 -3.92 -2.21 -10.38
CA VAL A 216 -3.42 -2.69 -9.08
C VAL A 216 -3.67 -1.67 -7.96
N TYR A 217 -3.40 -0.39 -8.18
CA TYR A 217 -3.29 0.60 -7.11
C TYR A 217 -4.52 1.50 -6.99
N PRO A 218 -4.92 1.89 -5.76
CA PRO A 218 -6.02 2.83 -5.53
C PRO A 218 -5.75 4.25 -6.04
N THR A 219 -6.82 4.99 -6.31
CA THR A 219 -6.78 6.45 -6.41
C THR A 219 -6.59 7.09 -5.04
N GLN A 220 -6.29 8.39 -4.99
CA GLN A 220 -6.28 9.18 -3.77
C GLN A 220 -7.63 9.10 -3.05
N ALA A 221 -8.75 9.17 -3.79
CA ALA A 221 -10.09 9.03 -3.22
C ALA A 221 -10.34 7.62 -2.65
N GLY A 222 -9.83 6.60 -3.32
CA GLY A 222 -9.83 5.22 -2.81
C GLY A 222 -9.07 5.11 -1.49
N TRP A 223 -7.89 5.71 -1.40
CA TRP A 223 -7.11 5.76 -0.16
C TRP A 223 -7.78 6.54 0.95
N GLU A 224 -8.38 7.69 0.65
CA GLU A 224 -9.14 8.48 1.63
C GLU A 224 -10.31 7.67 2.19
N ALA A 225 -11.05 6.94 1.33
CA ALA A 225 -12.13 6.07 1.76
C ALA A 225 -11.65 4.92 2.67
N VAL A 226 -10.50 4.32 2.36
CA VAL A 226 -9.87 3.29 3.20
C VAL A 226 -9.44 3.88 4.54
N MET A 227 -8.75 5.01 4.54
CA MET A 227 -8.25 5.64 5.76
C MET A 227 -9.39 6.11 6.67
N ASN A 228 -10.50 6.58 6.12
CA ASN A 228 -11.70 6.90 6.89
C ASN A 228 -12.25 5.69 7.68
N ARG A 229 -12.11 4.47 7.15
CA ARG A 229 -12.50 3.24 7.89
C ARG A 229 -11.50 2.85 8.98
N LEU A 230 -10.22 3.19 8.79
CA LEU A 230 -9.14 2.85 9.72
C LEU A 230 -8.90 3.93 10.79
N GLN A 231 -9.46 5.12 10.61
CA GLN A 231 -9.25 6.28 11.48
C GLN A 231 -9.63 5.97 12.94
N GLY A 232 -10.80 5.37 13.19
CA GLY A 232 -11.24 5.01 14.53
C GLY A 232 -10.25 4.08 15.24
N PRO A 233 -9.95 2.89 14.67
CA PRO A 233 -8.95 1.97 15.23
C PRO A 233 -7.58 2.60 15.48
N ILE A 234 -7.12 3.47 14.57
CA ILE A 234 -5.85 4.19 14.75
C ILE A 234 -5.93 5.14 15.94
N MET A 235 -6.99 5.95 16.04
CA MET A 235 -7.14 6.92 17.11
C MET A 235 -7.30 6.26 18.48
N ASP A 236 -8.06 5.17 18.55
CA ASP A 236 -8.21 4.36 19.77
C ASP A 236 -6.85 3.81 20.23
N PHE A 237 -6.05 3.26 19.31
CA PHE A 237 -4.71 2.75 19.62
C PHE A 237 -3.76 3.85 20.08
N LEU A 238 -3.83 5.03 19.48
CA LEU A 238 -3.01 6.19 19.86
C LEU A 238 -3.52 6.90 21.12
N GLY A 239 -4.62 6.46 21.73
CA GLY A 239 -5.22 7.11 22.89
C GLY A 239 -5.74 8.52 22.60
N ILE A 240 -6.08 8.83 21.35
CA ILE A 240 -6.59 10.13 20.93
C ILE A 240 -8.12 10.13 21.09
N VAL A 241 -8.61 10.89 22.08
CA VAL A 241 -10.05 11.06 22.34
C VAL A 241 -10.53 12.38 21.75
N TYR A 242 -11.65 12.36 21.03
CA TYR A 242 -12.33 13.55 20.48
C TYR A 242 -13.16 14.32 21.51
#